data_AF-A0A4Q2XU41-F1
#
_entry.id   AF-A0A4Q2XU41-F1
#
_cell.length_a   1.000
_cell.length_b   1.000
_cell.length_c   1.000
_cell.angle_alpha   90.00
_cell.angle_beta   90.00
_cell.angle_gamma   90.00
#
_symmetry.space_group_name_H-M   'P 1'
#
loop_
_entity.id
_entity.type
_entity.pdbx_description
1 polymer ?
#
loop_
_entity_poly.entity_id
_entity_poly.type
_entity_poly.pdbx_seq_one_letter_code
_entity_poly.pdbx_strand_id
1 'polypeptide(L)'
;YMTLGYPGTFSHALSQSGSFWWEDEWLVKHLREFIPSEGKFWLSVGSEEKGAGMVHGPTELCQNLDQDAGVAHMAAGLASYGHTVRHHVHDGGHETRCWKEDLPQALEWLLSKGR
;
A
#
# COMPACT_ATOMS: atom_id res chain seq x y z
N TYR A 1 4.08 0.88 6.86
CA TYR A 1 5.15 0.81 7.87
C TYR A 1 4.79 1.54 9.16
N MET A 2 4.68 2.88 9.18
CA MET A 2 4.44 3.64 10.44
C MET A 2 3.23 3.17 11.25
N THR A 3 2.08 2.96 10.59
CA THR A 3 0.84 2.45 11.23
C THR A 3 1.02 1.06 11.85
N LEU A 4 1.86 0.21 11.26
CA LEU A 4 2.15 -1.13 11.78
C LEU A 4 3.15 -1.08 12.95
N GLY A 5 4.16 -0.21 12.89
CA GLY A 5 5.17 -0.07 13.93
C GLY A 5 4.69 0.72 15.16
N TYR A 6 3.73 1.62 14.99
CA TYR A 6 3.25 2.51 16.04
C TYR A 6 1.71 2.60 16.05
N PRO A 7 0.99 1.48 16.24
CA PRO A 7 -0.47 1.45 16.14
C PRO A 7 -1.17 2.32 17.21
N GLY A 8 -0.51 2.60 18.35
CA GLY A 8 -1.01 3.52 19.36
C GLY A 8 -0.96 5.01 18.96
N THR A 9 -0.26 5.35 17.88
CA THR A 9 -0.15 6.72 17.36
C THR A 9 -0.87 6.86 16.02
N PHE A 10 -0.70 5.88 15.13
CA PHE A 10 -1.30 5.87 13.81
C PHE A 10 -2.21 4.64 13.70
N SER A 11 -3.52 4.87 13.61
CA SER A 11 -4.52 3.79 13.53
C SER A 11 -5.00 3.50 12.11
N HIS A 12 -4.65 4.37 11.16
CA HIS A 12 -5.12 4.32 9.78
C HIS A 12 -3.97 4.68 8.84
N ALA A 13 -3.99 4.18 7.60
CA ALA A 13 -3.04 4.55 6.56
C ALA A 13 -3.69 4.67 5.19
N LEU A 14 -3.18 5.63 4.43
CA LEU A 14 -3.37 5.78 3.00
C LEU A 14 -2.02 5.57 2.34
N SER A 15 -1.95 4.70 1.33
CA SER A 15 -0.75 4.44 0.55
C SER A 15 -1.11 4.40 -0.93
N GLN A 16 -0.63 5.38 -1.70
CA GLN A 16 -0.89 5.50 -3.13
C GLN A 16 0.36 5.04 -3.88
N SER A 17 0.21 4.08 -4.78
CA SER A 17 1.29 3.45 -5.54
C SER A 17 2.46 3.04 -4.62
N GLY A 18 2.15 2.42 -3.48
CA GLY A 18 3.14 2.10 -2.45
C GLY A 18 4.11 1.03 -2.94
N SER A 19 5.43 1.29 -2.84
CA SER A 19 6.51 0.40 -3.31
C SER A 19 6.66 -0.88 -2.47
N PHE A 20 5.60 -1.66 -2.36
CA PHE A 20 5.59 -2.90 -1.58
C PHE A 20 6.41 -4.02 -2.21
N TRP A 21 6.88 -3.85 -3.45
CA TRP A 21 7.89 -4.70 -4.09
C TRP A 21 9.30 -4.50 -3.51
N TRP A 22 9.54 -3.42 -2.76
CA TRP A 22 10.85 -3.06 -2.24
C TRP A 22 11.47 -4.18 -1.38
N GLU A 23 12.77 -4.42 -1.58
CA GLU A 23 13.54 -5.49 -0.93
C GLU A 23 12.83 -6.86 -0.99
N ASP A 24 12.40 -7.25 -2.19
CA ASP A 24 11.71 -8.53 -2.44
C ASP A 24 10.51 -8.68 -1.48
N GLU A 25 9.61 -7.70 -1.50
CA GLU A 25 8.41 -7.66 -0.66
C GLU A 25 8.67 -7.72 0.85
N TRP A 26 9.77 -7.10 1.32
CA TRP A 26 10.20 -7.15 2.71
C TRP A 26 9.06 -6.86 3.69
N LEU A 27 8.30 -5.78 3.47
CA LEU A 27 7.23 -5.40 4.40
C LEU A 27 6.11 -6.44 4.47
N VAL A 28 5.73 -7.03 3.33
CA VAL A 28 4.70 -8.08 3.27
C VAL A 28 5.16 -9.32 4.03
N LYS A 29 6.41 -9.73 3.83
CA LYS A 29 7.02 -10.90 4.48
C LYS A 29 7.16 -10.73 6.01
N HIS A 30 7.37 -9.50 6.47
CA HIS A 30 7.59 -9.20 7.90
C HIS A 30 6.33 -8.67 8.61
N LEU A 31 5.14 -8.70 7.99
CA LEU A 31 3.88 -8.30 8.63
C LEU A 31 3.66 -8.97 10.00
N ARG A 32 4.10 -10.22 10.14
CA ARG A 32 3.97 -11.02 11.35
C ARG A 32 4.76 -10.50 12.55
N GLU A 33 5.78 -9.70 12.30
CA GLU A 33 6.72 -9.20 13.31
C GLU A 33 6.23 -7.92 13.96
N PHE A 34 5.23 -7.26 13.37
CA PHE A 34 4.63 -6.05 13.93
C PHE A 34 3.65 -6.38 15.05
N ILE A 35 3.41 -5.38 15.90
CA ILE A 35 2.49 -5.49 17.02
C ILE A 35 1.08 -5.75 16.47
N PRO A 36 0.40 -6.84 16.90
CA PRO A 36 -0.97 -7.10 16.50
C PRO A 36 -1.86 -5.90 16.80
N SER A 37 -2.60 -5.46 15.80
CA SER A 37 -3.43 -4.27 15.90
C SER A 37 -4.58 -4.33 14.91
N GLU A 38 -5.60 -3.52 15.15
CA GLU A 38 -6.68 -3.27 14.21
C GLU A 38 -6.52 -1.86 13.66
N GLY A 39 -6.72 -1.72 12.36
CA GLY A 39 -6.57 -0.44 11.67
C GLY A 39 -7.21 -0.51 10.30
N LYS A 40 -7.42 0.65 9.67
CA LYS A 40 -7.89 0.70 8.29
C LYS A 40 -6.80 1.16 7.33
N PHE A 41 -6.69 0.47 6.20
CA PHE A 41 -5.68 0.73 5.19
C PHE A 41 -6.35 0.95 3.84
N TRP A 42 -6.12 2.12 3.25
CA TRP A 42 -6.41 2.38 1.85
C TRP A 42 -5.13 2.21 1.05
N LEU A 43 -5.12 1.24 0.15
CA LEU A 43 -4.00 0.96 -0.75
C LEU A 43 -4.50 1.16 -2.18
N SER A 44 -3.93 2.13 -2.89
CA SER A 44 -4.27 2.39 -4.29
C SER A 44 -3.09 2.21 -5.23
N VAL A 45 -3.38 1.89 -6.48
CA VAL A 45 -2.40 1.67 -7.55
C VAL A 45 -3.03 1.94 -8.93
N GLY A 46 -2.23 2.42 -9.87
CA GLY A 46 -2.64 2.59 -11.26
C GLY A 46 -2.63 1.27 -12.04
N SER A 47 -3.64 1.06 -12.88
CA SER A 47 -3.76 -0.10 -13.77
C SER A 47 -2.60 -0.24 -14.75
N GLU A 48 -1.90 0.85 -15.08
CA GLU A 48 -0.76 0.90 -16.00
C GLU A 48 0.59 0.66 -15.30
N GLU A 49 0.63 0.56 -13.97
CA GLU A 49 1.87 0.38 -13.18
C GLU A 49 2.38 -1.08 -13.22
N LYS A 50 2.57 -1.61 -14.43
CA LYS A 50 2.90 -3.02 -14.72
C LYS A 50 4.39 -3.30 -14.94
N GLY A 51 5.24 -2.33 -14.64
CA GLY A 51 6.69 -2.47 -14.82
C GLY A 51 7.29 -3.47 -13.82
N ALA A 52 7.94 -4.51 -14.32
CA ALA A 52 8.72 -5.48 -13.55
C ALA A 52 10.10 -5.69 -14.21
N GLY A 53 11.11 -6.06 -13.42
CA GLY A 53 12.50 -6.17 -13.86
C GLY A 53 13.16 -4.81 -14.12
N MET A 54 12.69 -3.75 -13.46
CA MET A 54 13.22 -2.39 -13.63
C MET A 54 14.36 -2.14 -12.66
N VAL A 55 15.40 -1.44 -13.11
CA VAL A 55 16.50 -0.97 -12.26
C VAL A 55 16.41 0.54 -12.17
N HIS A 56 16.20 1.04 -10.96
CA HIS A 56 16.08 2.45 -10.66
C HIS A 56 17.46 3.02 -10.26
N GLY A 57 18.01 3.87 -11.11
CA GLY A 57 19.23 4.61 -10.81
C GLY A 57 18.99 5.73 -9.78
N PRO A 58 20.03 6.17 -9.05
CA PRO A 58 21.44 5.78 -9.15
C PRO A 58 21.83 4.59 -8.26
N THR A 59 20.91 4.06 -7.46
CA THR A 59 21.21 3.08 -6.39
C THR A 59 21.11 1.62 -6.81
N GLU A 60 20.98 1.34 -8.11
CA GLU A 60 20.70 0.00 -8.66
C GLU A 60 19.49 -0.69 -7.97
N LEU A 61 18.48 0.10 -7.57
CA LEU A 61 17.31 -0.43 -6.88
C LEU A 61 16.47 -1.25 -7.85
N CYS A 62 16.38 -2.56 -7.63
CA CYS A 62 15.66 -3.47 -8.50
C CYS A 62 14.20 -3.64 -8.08
N GLN A 63 13.29 -3.37 -9.01
CA GLN A 63 11.88 -3.70 -8.92
C GLN A 63 11.62 -4.97 -9.72
N ASN A 64 11.62 -6.11 -9.04
CA ASN A 64 11.39 -7.42 -9.67
C ASN A 64 9.91 -7.80 -9.74
N LEU A 65 9.06 -7.12 -8.97
CA LEU A 65 7.62 -7.30 -8.93
C LEU A 65 6.93 -6.02 -9.42
N ASP A 66 5.90 -6.16 -10.24
CA ASP A 66 5.13 -5.00 -10.66
C ASP A 66 4.39 -4.35 -9.49
N GLN A 67 4.06 -3.06 -9.65
CA GLN A 67 3.51 -2.26 -8.56
C GLN A 67 2.15 -2.79 -8.11
N ASP A 68 1.30 -3.16 -9.07
CA ASP A 68 -0.05 -3.66 -8.81
C ASP A 68 0.00 -4.97 -8.01
N ALA A 69 0.86 -5.91 -8.41
CA ALA A 69 1.07 -7.14 -7.68
C ALA A 69 1.58 -6.89 -6.25
N GLY A 70 2.56 -6.00 -6.06
CA GLY A 70 3.05 -5.65 -4.72
C GLY A 70 1.96 -5.03 -3.83
N VAL A 71 1.14 -4.14 -4.38
CA VAL A 71 0.02 -3.52 -3.66
C VAL A 71 -1.06 -4.56 -3.32
N ALA A 72 -1.39 -5.45 -4.26
CA ALA A 72 -2.34 -6.54 -4.04
C ALA A 72 -1.85 -7.52 -2.96
N HIS A 73 -0.57 -7.89 -2.96
CA HIS A 73 0.02 -8.76 -1.94
C HIS A 73 0.01 -8.12 -0.56
N MET A 74 0.35 -6.83 -0.47
CA MET A 74 0.25 -6.08 0.78
C MET A 74 -1.19 -6.02 1.28
N ALA A 75 -2.16 -5.78 0.39
CA ALA A 75 -3.58 -5.73 0.74
C ALA A 75 -4.07 -7.08 1.31
N ALA A 76 -3.73 -8.17 0.62
CA ALA A 76 -4.05 -9.52 1.08
C ALA A 76 -3.36 -9.86 2.41
N GLY A 77 -2.09 -9.49 2.57
CA GLY A 77 -1.33 -9.67 3.80
C GLY A 77 -1.99 -8.96 4.98
N LEU A 78 -2.29 -7.67 4.85
CA LEU A 78 -2.96 -6.88 5.90
C LEU A 78 -4.35 -7.45 6.24
N ALA A 79 -5.13 -7.83 5.25
CA ALA A 79 -6.46 -8.41 5.47
C ALA A 79 -6.38 -9.76 6.22
N SER A 80 -5.40 -10.61 5.88
CA SER A 80 -5.15 -11.86 6.60
C SER A 80 -4.72 -11.65 8.06
N TYR A 81 -4.22 -10.45 8.38
CA TYR A 81 -3.83 -10.02 9.71
C TYR A 81 -4.96 -9.35 10.52
N GLY A 82 -6.18 -9.30 9.98
CA GLY A 82 -7.35 -8.75 10.67
C GLY A 82 -7.56 -7.24 10.49
N HIS A 83 -6.74 -6.60 9.66
CA HIS A 83 -6.97 -5.19 9.32
C HIS A 83 -8.13 -5.03 8.34
N THR A 84 -8.81 -3.88 8.40
CA THR A 84 -9.79 -3.50 7.38
C THR A 84 -9.05 -2.86 6.21
N VAL A 85 -9.10 -3.48 5.03
CA VAL A 85 -8.34 -3.04 3.87
C VAL A 85 -9.25 -2.65 2.71
N ARG A 86 -8.97 -1.53 2.07
CA ARG A 86 -9.46 -1.21 0.72
C ARG A 86 -8.29 -1.23 -0.25
N HIS A 87 -8.41 -2.09 -1.25
CA HIS A 87 -7.54 -2.11 -2.42
C HIS A 87 -8.26 -1.41 -3.57
N HIS A 88 -7.69 -0.32 -4.09
CA HIS A 88 -8.30 0.50 -5.13
C HIS A 88 -7.37 0.60 -6.36
N VAL A 89 -7.76 -0.06 -7.44
CA VAL A 89 -7.09 0.09 -8.74
C VAL A 89 -7.78 1.19 -9.53
N HIS A 90 -7.03 2.21 -9.96
CA HIS A 90 -7.56 3.31 -10.76
C HIS A 90 -7.00 3.28 -12.20
N ASP A 91 -7.71 3.92 -13.12
CA ASP A 91 -7.24 4.06 -14.50
C ASP A 91 -6.09 5.08 -14.58
N GLY A 92 -4.95 4.66 -15.12
CA GLY A 92 -3.72 5.45 -15.24
C GLY A 92 -2.49 4.82 -14.58
N GLY A 93 -1.40 5.58 -14.55
CA GLY A 93 -0.09 5.13 -14.05
C GLY A 93 0.37 5.80 -12.75
N HIS A 94 1.69 5.85 -12.57
CA HIS A 94 2.37 6.40 -11.39
C HIS A 94 2.41 7.94 -11.41
N GLU A 95 1.24 8.58 -11.29
CA GLU A 95 1.08 10.01 -11.57
C GLU A 95 0.39 10.80 -10.45
N THR A 96 0.86 12.02 -10.22
CA THR A 96 0.31 12.93 -9.20
C THR A 96 -1.16 13.27 -9.44
N ARG A 97 -1.61 13.31 -10.69
CA ARG A 97 -3.01 13.61 -11.03
C ARG A 97 -3.94 12.53 -10.45
N CYS A 98 -3.65 11.25 -10.69
CA CYS A 98 -4.44 10.14 -10.17
C CYS A 98 -4.47 10.13 -8.64
N TRP A 99 -3.33 10.37 -8.00
CA TRP A 99 -3.25 10.44 -6.54
C TRP A 99 -4.10 11.57 -5.94
N LYS A 100 -4.14 12.73 -6.60
CA LYS A 100 -5.00 13.85 -6.18
C LYS A 100 -6.49 13.51 -6.27
N GLU A 101 -6.88 12.73 -7.28
CA GLU A 101 -8.27 12.31 -7.49
C GLU A 101 -8.70 11.23 -6.46
N ASP A 102 -7.80 10.31 -6.12
CA ASP A 102 -8.02 9.24 -5.14
C ASP A 102 -8.06 9.73 -3.67
N LEU A 103 -7.25 10.75 -3.35
CA LEU A 103 -7.04 11.22 -1.98
C LEU A 103 -8.33 11.58 -1.20
N PRO A 104 -9.29 12.36 -1.74
CA PRO A 104 -10.50 12.74 -1.00
C PRO A 104 -11.36 11.54 -0.59
N GLN A 105 -11.58 10.60 -1.50
CA GLN A 105 -12.37 9.39 -1.25
C GLN A 105 -11.70 8.50 -0.21
N ALA A 106 -10.39 8.36 -0.32
CA ALA A 106 -9.60 7.57 0.61
C ALA A 106 -9.66 8.16 2.03
N LEU A 107 -9.51 9.48 2.17
CA LEU A 107 -9.64 10.18 3.45
C LEU A 107 -11.06 10.08 4.04
N GLU A 108 -12.09 10.24 3.23
CA GLU A 108 -13.48 10.07 3.67
C GLU A 108 -13.70 8.67 4.26
N TRP A 109 -13.23 7.63 3.57
CA TRP A 109 -13.38 6.27 4.06
C TRP A 109 -12.56 6.00 5.33
N LEU A 110 -11.31 6.44 5.38
CA LEU A 110 -10.42 6.24 6.54
C LEU A 110 -10.98 6.94 7.79
N LEU A 111 -11.51 8.15 7.64
CA LEU A 111 -12.03 8.96 8.74
C LEU A 111 -13.50 8.66 9.08
N SER A 112 -14.22 7.92 8.23
CA SER A 112 -15.58 7.49 8.53
C SER A 112 -15.60 6.64 9.81
N LYS A 113 -16.60 6.86 10.68
CA LYS A 113 -16.83 5.96 11.81
C LYS A 113 -17.23 4.59 11.26
N GLY A 114 -16.63 3.51 11.80
CA GLY A 114 -17.14 2.16 11.53
C GLY A 114 -18.61 2.12 11.91
N ARG A 115 -19.45 1.53 11.06
CA ARG A 115 -20.83 1.19 11.45
C ARG A 115 -20.81 0.09 12.50
#